data_AF-A0A832TSA3-F1
#
_entry.id   AF-A0A832TSA3-F1
#
_cell.length_a   1.000
_cell.length_b   1.000
_cell.length_c   1.000
_cell.angle_alpha   90.00
_cell.angle_beta   90.00
_cell.angle_gamma   90.00
#
_symmetry.space_group_name_H-M   'P 1'
#
loop_
_entity.id
_entity.type
_entity.pdbx_description
1 polymer ?
#
loop_
_entity_poly.entity_id
_entity_poly.type
_entity_poly.pdbx_seq_one_letter_code
_entity_poly.pdbx_strand_id
1 'polypeptide(L)'
;MVFIDGANFFYSSKRAGLEKTSIKKLVEVVAEKRNLRRAYYYSSYIANDSKKLKFFEELKKEGIETRVAELRVTDSGAKEKGIDILLAVDMLKLCRNNAYDTAVLVSGDEDFCELVSAVKDFGARVEVAAFSNSLSSKLAKCVDGIILLDDYKEKIKI
;
A
#
# COMPACT_ATOMS: atom_id res chain seq x y z
N MET A 1 -8.41 2.39 -7.72
CA MET A 1 -8.38 1.88 -6.32
C MET A 1 -7.01 2.12 -5.73
N VAL A 2 -6.87 2.18 -4.40
CA VAL A 2 -5.58 2.39 -3.73
C VAL A 2 -5.23 1.15 -2.88
N PHE A 3 -4.04 0.60 -3.07
CA PHE A 3 -3.53 -0.57 -2.35
C PHE A 3 -2.26 -0.16 -1.60
N ILE A 4 -2.30 -0.18 -0.27
CA ILE A 4 -1.25 0.38 0.58
C ILE A 4 -0.49 -0.74 1.26
N ASP A 5 0.78 -0.92 0.89
CA ASP A 5 1.72 -1.73 1.67
C ASP A 5 2.11 -0.95 2.93
N GLY A 6 1.46 -1.30 4.04
CA GLY A 6 1.60 -0.57 5.29
C GLY A 6 3.00 -0.62 5.87
N ALA A 7 3.74 -1.72 5.67
CA ALA A 7 5.10 -1.85 6.17
C ALA A 7 6.05 -0.99 5.33
N ASN A 8 6.00 -1.12 4.00
CA ASN A 8 6.85 -0.34 3.11
C ASN A 8 6.60 1.17 3.28
N PHE A 9 5.33 1.59 3.34
CA PHE A 9 4.97 3.00 3.59
C PHE A 9 5.46 3.50 4.96
N PHE A 10 5.30 2.72 6.03
CA PHE A 10 5.72 3.12 7.37
C PHE A 10 7.25 3.34 7.45
N TYR A 11 8.04 2.40 6.94
CA TYR A 11 9.50 2.54 7.01
C TYR A 11 10.04 3.60 6.04
N SER A 12 9.46 3.74 4.85
CA SER A 12 9.88 4.76 3.88
C SER A 12 9.54 6.18 4.34
N SER A 13 8.36 6.40 4.92
CA SER A 13 7.97 7.71 5.50
C SER A 13 8.88 8.13 6.64
N LYS A 14 9.26 7.20 7.52
CA LYS A 14 10.24 7.44 8.60
C LYS A 14 11.60 7.86 8.05
N ARG A 15 12.12 7.13 7.05
CA ARG A 15 13.37 7.51 6.37
C ARG A 15 13.26 8.86 5.62
N ALA A 16 12.04 9.25 5.24
CA ALA A 16 11.77 10.51 4.56
C ALA A 16 11.65 11.71 5.52
N GLY A 17 11.83 11.49 6.82
CA GLY A 17 11.77 12.54 7.87
C GLY A 17 10.38 12.75 8.46
N LEU A 18 9.41 11.87 8.19
CA LEU A 18 8.05 12.00 8.72
C LEU A 18 7.89 11.18 10.01
N GLU A 19 7.57 11.86 11.11
CA GLU A 19 7.33 11.19 12.39
C GLU A 19 5.95 10.53 12.45
N LYS A 20 4.93 11.20 11.90
CA LYS A 20 3.55 10.71 11.82
C LYS A 20 2.94 11.14 10.50
N THR A 21 2.06 10.31 9.99
CA THR A 21 1.39 10.49 8.69
C THR A 21 -0.08 10.10 8.78
N SER A 22 -0.94 10.84 8.11
CA SER A 22 -2.34 10.46 7.92
C SER A 22 -2.50 9.60 6.67
N ILE A 23 -3.00 8.37 6.85
CA ILE A 23 -3.31 7.47 5.72
C ILE A 23 -4.49 7.99 4.91
N LYS A 24 -5.49 8.61 5.56
CA LYS A 24 -6.57 9.29 4.86
C LYS A 24 -6.07 10.38 3.92
N LYS A 25 -5.22 11.29 4.39
CA LYS A 25 -4.64 12.33 3.54
C LYS A 25 -3.75 11.77 2.44
N LEU A 26 -3.01 10.69 2.71
CA LEU A 26 -2.27 9.96 1.68
C LEU A 26 -3.21 9.47 0.58
N VAL A 27 -4.30 8.79 0.94
CA VAL A 27 -5.31 8.28 -0.01
C VAL A 27 -5.93 9.42 -0.83
N GLU A 28 -6.28 10.53 -0.18
CA GLU A 28 -6.81 11.73 -0.84
C GLU A 28 -5.82 12.32 -1.86
N VAL A 29 -4.54 12.42 -1.48
CA VAL A 29 -3.47 12.93 -2.35
C VAL A 29 -3.28 12.02 -3.56
N VAL A 30 -3.16 10.69 -3.36
CA VAL A 30 -2.87 9.79 -4.47
C VAL A 30 -4.08 9.51 -5.36
N ALA A 31 -5.30 9.62 -4.82
CA ALA A 31 -6.51 9.55 -5.64
C ALA A 31 -6.71 10.82 -6.49
N GLU A 32 -6.21 11.96 -6.03
CA GLU A 32 -6.38 13.27 -6.66
C GLU A 32 -7.87 13.58 -6.95
N LYS A 33 -8.22 13.87 -8.21
CA LYS A 33 -9.59 14.16 -8.66
C LYS A 33 -10.33 12.91 -9.19
N ARG A 34 -9.74 11.72 -9.05
CA ARG A 34 -10.31 10.46 -9.56
C ARG A 34 -11.41 9.95 -8.64
N ASN A 35 -12.34 9.17 -9.18
CA ASN A 35 -13.38 8.55 -8.38
C ASN A 35 -12.82 7.37 -7.56
N LEU A 36 -12.49 7.62 -6.30
CA LEU A 36 -11.98 6.60 -5.38
C LEU A 36 -13.07 5.56 -5.06
N ARG A 37 -12.94 4.36 -5.62
CA ARG A 37 -13.84 3.23 -5.31
C ARG A 37 -13.61 2.64 -3.92
N ARG A 38 -12.36 2.28 -3.62
CA ARG A 38 -11.89 1.65 -2.38
C ARG A 38 -10.41 1.96 -2.14
N ALA A 39 -10.03 1.99 -0.87
CA ALA A 39 -8.65 1.99 -0.40
C ALA A 39 -8.44 0.82 0.57
N TYR A 40 -7.35 0.09 0.41
CA TYR A 40 -6.99 -1.06 1.23
C TYR A 40 -5.64 -0.83 1.90
N TYR A 41 -5.56 -1.06 3.21
CA TYR A 41 -4.32 -1.01 3.98
C TYR A 41 -3.89 -2.41 4.41
N TYR A 42 -2.77 -2.87 3.88
CA TYR A 42 -2.21 -4.20 4.11
C TYR A 42 -1.16 -4.13 5.20
N SER A 43 -1.35 -4.87 6.29
CA SER A 43 -0.38 -4.89 7.38
C SER A 43 -0.43 -6.19 8.18
N SER A 44 0.61 -6.44 8.96
CA SER A 44 0.65 -7.57 9.87
C SER A 44 0.70 -7.09 11.32
N TYR A 45 0.20 -7.84 12.29
CA TYR A 45 0.14 -7.43 13.69
C TYR A 45 0.48 -8.57 14.65
N ILE A 46 0.84 -8.24 15.89
CA ILE A 46 1.02 -9.22 16.97
C ILE A 46 -0.24 -9.16 17.84
N ALA A 47 -0.77 -10.30 18.29
CA ALA A 47 -2.07 -10.41 18.98
C ALA A 47 -2.29 -9.39 20.13
N ASN A 48 -1.22 -8.98 20.82
CA ASN A 48 -1.28 -8.06 21.96
C ASN A 48 -0.89 -6.60 21.63
N ASP A 49 -0.73 -6.24 20.36
CA ASP A 49 -0.43 -4.87 19.95
C ASP A 49 -1.70 -4.00 19.88
N SER A 50 -2.19 -3.60 21.06
CA SER A 50 -3.41 -2.79 21.20
C SER A 50 -3.35 -1.45 20.46
N LYS A 51 -2.16 -0.85 20.31
CA LYS A 51 -1.99 0.40 19.56
C LYS A 51 -2.24 0.17 18.07
N LYS A 52 -1.68 -0.91 17.52
CA LYS A 52 -1.85 -1.25 16.11
C LYS A 52 -3.27 -1.68 15.78
N LEU A 53 -3.93 -2.43 16.67
CA LEU A 53 -5.34 -2.79 16.52
C LEU A 53 -6.25 -1.54 16.50
N LYS A 54 -6.06 -0.60 17.44
CA LYS A 54 -6.81 0.68 17.43
C LYS A 54 -6.57 1.48 16.16
N PHE A 55 -5.32 1.55 15.70
CA PHE A 55 -5.00 2.21 14.44
C PHE A 55 -5.78 1.60 13.26
N PHE A 56 -5.90 0.28 13.18
CA PHE A 56 -6.70 -0.36 12.13
C PHE A 56 -8.20 -0.05 12.23
N GLU A 57 -8.74 0.04 13.44
CA GLU A 57 -10.14 0.45 13.65
C GLU A 57 -10.37 1.90 13.22
N GLU A 58 -9.42 2.79 13.48
CA GLU A 58 -9.45 4.19 13.02
C GLU A 58 -9.44 4.26 11.49
N LEU A 59 -8.57 3.50 10.82
CA LEU A 59 -8.55 3.44 9.35
C LEU A 59 -9.90 3.01 8.76
N LYS A 60 -10.55 2.00 9.36
CA LYS A 60 -11.89 1.57 8.92
C LYS A 60 -12.93 2.67 9.07
N LYS A 61 -12.90 3.42 10.18
CA LYS A 61 -13.79 4.58 10.39
C LYS A 61 -13.53 5.70 9.38
N GLU A 62 -12.31 5.82 8.88
CA GLU A 62 -11.93 6.74 7.81
C GLU A 62 -12.27 6.23 6.40
N GLY A 63 -12.91 5.05 6.27
CA GLY A 63 -13.30 4.45 4.99
C GLY A 63 -12.17 3.68 4.30
N ILE A 64 -11.10 3.36 5.02
CA ILE A 64 -9.97 2.58 4.52
C ILE A 64 -10.09 1.15 5.07
N GLU A 65 -10.29 0.20 4.18
CA GLU A 65 -10.43 -1.22 4.53
C GLU A 65 -9.08 -1.79 4.97
N THR A 66 -9.02 -2.42 6.14
CA THR A 66 -7.78 -3.08 6.58
C THR A 66 -7.77 -4.56 6.20
N ARG A 67 -6.65 -4.99 5.63
CA ARG A 67 -6.33 -6.38 5.31
C ARG A 67 -5.17 -6.75 6.21
N VAL A 68 -5.45 -7.51 7.26
CA VAL A 68 -4.46 -7.75 8.32
C VAL A 68 -4.23 -9.23 8.58
N ALA A 69 -2.97 -9.58 8.80
CA ALA A 69 -2.55 -10.93 9.16
C ALA A 69 -1.82 -10.92 10.51
N GLU A 70 -2.15 -11.86 11.39
CA GLU A 70 -1.43 -12.03 12.64
C GLU A 70 -0.04 -12.62 12.35
N LEU A 71 1.02 -11.96 12.81
CA LEU A 71 2.38 -12.47 12.76
C LEU A 71 2.52 -13.59 13.78
N ARG A 72 2.59 -14.81 13.27
CA ARG A 72 3.02 -15.96 14.06
C ARG A 72 4.54 -16.06 13.99
N VAL A 73 5.14 -16.19 15.17
CA VAL A 73 6.54 -16.57 15.30
C VAL A 73 6.54 -18.09 15.33
N THR A 74 7.18 -18.70 14.33
CA THR A 74 7.36 -20.15 14.32
C THR A 74 8.43 -20.54 15.35
N ASP A 75 8.52 -21.82 15.70
CA ASP A 75 9.53 -22.35 16.63
C ASP A 75 10.98 -22.05 16.18
N SER A 76 11.18 -21.84 14.87
CA SER A 76 12.44 -21.42 14.26
C SER A 76 12.74 -19.91 14.34
N GLY A 77 11.86 -19.12 14.95
CA GLY A 77 11.98 -17.66 15.02
C GLY A 77 11.61 -16.93 13.73
N ALA A 78 11.20 -17.65 12.68
CA ALA A 78 10.74 -17.05 11.43
C ALA A 78 9.37 -16.38 11.62
N LYS A 79 9.21 -15.20 11.02
CA LYS A 79 7.93 -14.48 10.98
C LYS A 79 7.25 -14.78 9.65
N GLU A 80 6.03 -15.30 9.70
CA GLU A 80 5.24 -15.55 8.49
C GLU A 80 4.94 -14.22 7.78
N LYS A 81 5.51 -14.03 6.59
CA LYS A 81 5.22 -12.93 5.67
C LYS A 81 4.24 -13.42 4.60
N GLY A 82 2.95 -13.19 4.82
CA GLY A 82 1.90 -13.48 3.82
C GLY A 82 1.17 -12.24 3.32
N ILE A 83 1.50 -11.06 3.85
CA ILE A 83 0.70 -9.86 3.62
C ILE A 83 0.85 -9.31 2.19
N ASP A 84 2.05 -9.42 1.62
CA ASP A 84 2.35 -8.97 0.24
C ASP A 84 1.64 -9.87 -0.78
N ILE A 85 1.55 -11.17 -0.48
CA ILE A 85 0.78 -12.14 -1.27
C ILE A 85 -0.72 -11.78 -1.21
N LEU A 86 -1.25 -11.45 -0.03
CA LEU A 86 -2.66 -11.05 0.10
C LEU A 86 -2.95 -9.78 -0.72
N LEU A 87 -2.04 -8.81 -0.71
CA LEU A 87 -2.13 -7.62 -1.55
C LEU A 87 -2.18 -7.99 -3.03
N ALA A 88 -1.23 -8.79 -3.51
CA ALA A 88 -1.16 -9.22 -4.90
C ALA A 88 -2.44 -9.97 -5.34
N VAL A 89 -2.91 -10.89 -4.50
CA VAL A 89 -4.12 -11.67 -4.75
C VAL A 89 -5.36 -10.78 -4.83
N ASP A 90 -5.53 -9.84 -3.90
CA ASP A 90 -6.67 -8.91 -3.91
C ASP A 90 -6.63 -8.01 -5.14
N MET A 91 -5.47 -7.44 -5.47
CA MET A 91 -5.29 -6.54 -6.60
C MET A 91 -5.62 -7.23 -7.93
N LEU A 92 -5.18 -8.49 -8.13
CA LEU A 92 -5.51 -9.30 -9.32
C LEU A 92 -6.99 -9.69 -9.37
N LYS A 93 -7.55 -10.16 -8.25
CA LYS A 93 -8.97 -10.56 -8.18
C LYS A 93 -9.90 -9.40 -8.50
N LEU A 94 -9.62 -8.23 -7.93
CA LEU A 94 -10.40 -7.01 -8.17
C LEU A 94 -10.23 -6.50 -9.61
N CYS A 95 -9.02 -6.61 -10.17
CA CYS A 95 -8.78 -6.27 -11.57
C CYS A 95 -9.61 -7.15 -12.51
N ARG A 96 -9.50 -8.47 -12.35
CA ARG A 96 -10.18 -9.47 -13.19
C ARG A 96 -11.70 -9.32 -13.15
N ASN A 97 -12.25 -8.83 -12.05
CA ASN A 97 -13.67 -8.54 -11.88
C ASN A 97 -14.07 -7.15 -12.39
N ASN A 98 -13.19 -6.43 -13.08
CA ASN A 98 -13.40 -5.07 -13.57
C ASN A 98 -13.81 -4.07 -12.47
N ALA A 99 -13.31 -4.26 -11.25
CA ALA A 99 -13.67 -3.39 -10.12
C ALA A 99 -12.97 -2.02 -10.18
N TYR A 100 -11.89 -1.90 -10.96
CA TYR A 100 -11.16 -0.67 -11.20
C TYR A 100 -10.52 -0.65 -12.59
N ASP A 101 -10.26 0.55 -13.11
CA ASP A 101 -9.47 0.78 -14.33
C ASP A 101 -8.01 1.14 -14.03
N THR A 102 -7.74 1.75 -12.87
CA THR A 102 -6.43 2.16 -12.40
C THR A 102 -6.21 1.73 -10.95
N ALA A 103 -5.09 1.05 -10.69
CA ALA A 103 -4.58 0.77 -9.36
C ALA A 103 -3.47 1.76 -9.01
N VAL A 104 -3.54 2.34 -7.81
CA VAL A 104 -2.40 3.01 -7.18
C VAL A 104 -1.83 2.06 -6.13
N LEU A 105 -0.62 1.57 -6.38
CA LEU A 105 0.16 0.77 -5.43
C LEU A 105 1.03 1.71 -4.59
N VAL A 106 0.78 1.79 -3.28
CA VAL A 106 1.66 2.53 -2.36
C VAL A 106 2.72 1.57 -1.82
N SER A 107 3.81 1.42 -2.56
CA SER A 107 5.00 0.65 -2.16
C SER A 107 6.19 1.03 -3.06
N GLY A 108 7.42 0.88 -2.56
CA GLY A 108 8.64 0.98 -3.36
C GLY A 108 9.25 -0.37 -3.76
N ASP A 109 8.61 -1.48 -3.40
CA ASP A 109 9.18 -2.84 -3.50
C ASP A 109 9.15 -3.41 -4.93
N GLU A 110 10.30 -3.87 -5.41
CA GLU A 110 10.41 -4.46 -6.75
C GLU A 110 9.80 -5.85 -6.88
N ASP A 111 9.51 -6.53 -5.77
CA ASP A 111 8.83 -7.82 -5.78
C ASP A 111 7.41 -7.70 -6.38
N PHE A 112 6.85 -6.50 -6.47
CA PHE A 112 5.57 -6.25 -7.13
C PHE A 112 5.64 -6.10 -8.66
N CYS A 113 6.81 -6.18 -9.30
CA CYS A 113 6.91 -6.02 -10.76
C CYS A 113 6.07 -7.04 -11.54
N GLU A 114 6.05 -8.31 -11.10
CA GLU A 114 5.23 -9.35 -11.72
C GLU A 114 3.72 -9.10 -11.52
N LEU A 115 3.33 -8.59 -10.34
CA LEU A 115 1.96 -8.16 -10.08
C LEU A 115 1.55 -7.02 -11.01
N VAL A 116 2.42 -6.02 -11.18
CA VAL A 116 2.20 -4.89 -12.10
C VAL A 116 1.98 -5.40 -13.53
N SER A 117 2.83 -6.30 -14.01
CA SER A 117 2.69 -6.89 -15.35
C SER A 117 1.35 -7.60 -15.51
N ALA A 118 1.00 -8.48 -14.56
CA ALA A 118 -0.23 -9.25 -14.62
C ALA A 118 -1.50 -8.38 -14.57
N VAL A 119 -1.50 -7.28 -13.81
CA VAL A 119 -2.62 -6.33 -13.79
C VAL A 119 -2.75 -5.58 -15.12
N LYS A 120 -1.62 -5.22 -15.73
CA LYS A 120 -1.59 -4.59 -17.06
C LYS A 120 -2.06 -5.53 -18.16
N ASP A 121 -1.78 -6.83 -18.06
CA ASP A 121 -2.29 -7.84 -18.99
C ASP A 121 -3.82 -7.97 -18.95
N PHE A 122 -4.46 -7.60 -17.82
CA PHE A 122 -5.92 -7.47 -17.72
C PHE A 122 -6.45 -6.12 -18.24
N GLY A 123 -5.59 -5.25 -18.76
CA GLY A 123 -5.95 -3.96 -19.37
C GLY A 123 -6.10 -2.80 -18.38
N ALA A 124 -5.80 -3.00 -17.09
CA ALA A 124 -5.81 -1.93 -16.10
C ALA A 124 -4.46 -1.19 -16.05
N ARG A 125 -4.49 0.08 -15.66
CA ARG A 125 -3.29 0.88 -15.41
C ARG A 125 -2.78 0.65 -13.99
N VAL A 126 -1.46 0.66 -13.83
CA VAL A 126 -0.83 0.64 -12.50
C VAL A 126 0.08 1.83 -12.32
N GLU A 127 -0.24 2.65 -11.33
CA GLU A 127 0.62 3.73 -10.85
C GLU A 127 1.23 3.33 -9.51
N VAL A 128 2.45 3.77 -9.25
CA VAL A 128 3.08 3.61 -7.95
C VAL A 128 3.13 4.95 -7.21
N ALA A 129 2.83 4.93 -5.93
CA ALA A 129 3.09 6.06 -5.04
C ALA A 129 4.14 5.66 -4.00
N ALA A 130 5.30 6.31 -4.01
CA ALA A 130 6.42 5.96 -3.13
C ALA A 130 7.28 7.19 -2.81
N PHE A 131 8.04 7.12 -1.73
CA PHE A 131 9.13 8.07 -1.51
C PHE A 131 10.33 7.68 -2.37
N SER A 132 11.00 8.68 -2.92
CA SER A 132 12.23 8.54 -3.72
C SER A 132 13.32 7.72 -3.00
N ASN A 133 13.37 7.77 -1.67
CA ASN A 133 14.30 6.99 -0.84
C ASN A 133 14.01 5.48 -0.78
N SER A 134 12.90 5.02 -1.37
CA SER A 134 12.41 3.65 -1.26
C SER A 134 11.96 3.04 -2.57
N LEU A 135 11.71 3.86 -3.60
CA LEU A 135 11.28 3.39 -4.90
C LEU A 135 12.41 2.65 -5.62
N SER A 136 12.27 1.35 -5.85
CA SER A 136 13.20 0.62 -6.69
C SER A 136 13.15 1.12 -8.14
N SER A 137 14.33 1.26 -8.73
CA SER A 137 14.49 1.58 -10.16
C SER A 137 13.85 0.53 -11.07
N LYS A 138 13.73 -0.72 -10.60
CA LYS A 138 13.07 -1.80 -11.34
C LYS A 138 11.55 -1.58 -11.36
N LEU A 139 10.95 -1.34 -10.19
CA LEU A 139 9.52 -1.05 -10.10
C LEU A 139 9.14 0.20 -10.90
N ALA A 140 9.94 1.27 -10.80
CA ALA A 140 9.74 2.51 -11.55
C ALA A 140 9.66 2.32 -13.07
N LYS A 141 10.32 1.29 -13.62
CA LYS A 141 10.30 0.97 -15.05
C LYS A 141 9.11 0.10 -15.48
N CYS A 142 8.46 -0.59 -14.53
CA CYS A 142 7.37 -1.53 -14.82
C CYS A 142 5.99 -0.85 -14.84
N VAL A 143 5.84 0.23 -14.07
CA VAL A 143 4.56 0.94 -13.83
C VAL A 143 4.24 1.97 -14.91
N ASP A 144 2.96 2.34 -15.02
CA ASP A 144 2.45 3.30 -16.01
C ASP A 144 2.53 4.76 -15.54
N GLY A 145 2.81 4.98 -14.26
CA GLY A 145 2.96 6.31 -13.67
C GLY A 145 3.57 6.24 -12.28
N ILE A 146 4.20 7.34 -11.88
CA ILE A 146 4.89 7.48 -10.59
C ILE A 146 4.37 8.74 -9.90
N ILE A 147 3.95 8.58 -8.64
CA ILE A 147 3.58 9.65 -7.73
C ILE A 147 4.66 9.70 -6.65
N LEU A 148 5.57 10.67 -6.75
CA LEU A 148 6.59 10.86 -5.72
C LEU A 148 5.95 11.49 -4.49
N LEU A 149 5.92 10.74 -3.39
CA LEU A 149 5.35 11.21 -2.12
C LEU A 149 6.17 12.33 -1.47
N ASP A 150 7.40 12.56 -1.95
CA ASP A 150 8.24 13.66 -1.51
C ASP A 150 7.57 15.03 -1.71
N ASP A 151 6.83 15.19 -2.80
CA ASP A 151 6.13 16.45 -3.15
C ASP A 151 4.90 16.71 -2.26
N TYR A 152 4.50 15.71 -1.47
CA TYR A 152 3.27 15.73 -0.67
C TYR A 152 3.51 15.59 0.83
N LYS A 153 4.77 15.59 1.28
CA LYS A 153 5.15 15.45 2.71
C LYS A 153 4.33 16.36 3.63
N GLU A 154 4.23 17.64 3.30
CA GLU A 154 3.50 18.62 4.12
C GLU A 154 1.98 18.36 4.16
N LYS A 155 1.41 17.75 3.11
CA LYS A 155 -0.02 17.41 3.10
C LYS A 155 -0.30 16.20 3.96
N ILE A 156 0.56 15.19 3.92
CA ILE A 156 0.30 13.90 4.60
C ILE A 156 0.81 13.86 6.04
N LYS A 157 1.69 14.77 6.45
CA LYS A 157 2.18 14.90 7.83
C LYS A 157 1.05 15.29 8.79
N ILE A 158 1.14 14.81 10.03
CA ILE A 158 0.29 15.17 11.17
C ILE A 158 1.12 15.39 12.43
#